data_AF-A0A142V9Z4-F1
#
_entry.id   AF-A0A142V9Z4-F1
#
_cell.length_a   1.000
_cell.length_b   1.000
_cell.length_c   1.000
_cell.angle_alpha   90.00
_cell.angle_beta   90.00
_cell.angle_gamma   90.00
#
_symmetry.space_group_name_H-M   'P 1'
#
loop_
_entity.id
_entity.type
_entity.pdbx_description
1 polymer ?
#
loop_
_entity_poly.entity_id
_entity_poly.type
_entity_poly.pdbx_seq_one_letter_code
_entity_poly.pdbx_strand_id
1 'polypeptide(L)'
;METISKNLDYYMGLPYTVVIEPDEDNDGGTYYVARALELTGCIGDGDTPEEALESLAIHKRMWIESQLADGASIPEPQQKFNDYTKLIA
;
A
#
# COMPACT_ATOMS: atom_id res chain seq x y z
N MET A 1 23.76 18.15 -12.76
CA MET A 1 22.36 17.70 -12.62
C MET A 1 22.31 16.94 -11.32
N GLU A 2 21.70 17.51 -10.29
CA GLU A 2 21.49 16.79 -9.02
C GLU A 2 20.43 15.73 -9.26
N THR A 3 20.83 14.47 -9.28
CA THR A 3 19.91 13.34 -9.27
C THR A 3 19.24 13.33 -7.90
N ILE A 4 17.97 13.74 -7.84
CA ILE A 4 17.16 13.58 -6.62
C ILE A 4 17.13 12.07 -6.31
N SER A 5 17.86 11.65 -5.28
CA SER A 5 17.87 10.27 -4.84
C SER A 5 16.51 9.96 -4.21
N LYS A 6 15.72 9.10 -4.85
CA LYS A 6 14.44 8.63 -4.32
C LYS A 6 14.72 7.72 -3.13
N ASN A 7 14.58 8.27 -1.92
CA ASN A 7 14.88 7.60 -0.67
C ASN A 7 13.59 7.06 0.01
N LEU A 8 13.75 6.44 1.19
CA LEU A 8 12.62 5.89 1.94
C LEU A 8 11.52 6.94 2.19
N ASP A 9 11.89 8.13 2.67
CA ASP A 9 10.95 9.19 3.01
C ASP A 9 10.16 9.66 1.77
N TYR A 10 10.83 9.75 0.61
CA TYR A 10 10.19 10.06 -0.66
C TYR A 10 9.07 9.07 -0.98
N TYR A 11 9.36 7.76 -0.98
CA TYR A 11 8.36 6.75 -1.30
C TYR A 11 7.29 6.62 -0.21
N MET A 12 7.66 6.76 1.07
CA MET A 12 6.68 6.72 2.16
C MET A 12 5.65 7.85 2.06
N GLY A 13 6.07 9.03 1.59
CA GLY A 13 5.19 10.17 1.36
C GLY A 13 4.31 10.09 0.10
N LEU A 14 4.51 9.09 -0.76
CA LEU A 14 3.69 8.94 -1.96
C LEU A 14 2.29 8.39 -1.63
N PRO A 15 1.24 8.92 -2.29
CA PRO A 15 -0.16 8.54 -2.04
C PRO A 15 -0.52 7.24 -2.77
N TYR A 16 0.07 6.11 -2.36
CA TYR A 16 -0.27 4.80 -2.92
C TYR A 16 -1.75 4.47 -2.73
N THR A 17 -2.31 3.76 -3.71
CA THR A 17 -3.69 3.35 -3.67
C THR A 17 -3.83 2.21 -2.68
N VAL A 18 -4.61 2.43 -1.62
CA VAL A 18 -4.90 1.41 -0.62
C VAL A 18 -6.31 0.87 -0.83
N VAL A 19 -6.42 -0.44 -0.95
CA VAL A 19 -7.69 -1.16 -0.91
C VAL A 19 -7.77 -1.91 0.40
N ILE A 20 -8.94 -1.85 1.03
CA ILE A 20 -9.25 -2.61 2.24
C ILE A 20 -10.53 -3.40 2.03
N GLU A 21 -10.49 -4.67 2.40
CA GLU A 21 -11.64 -5.57 2.29
C GLU A 21 -11.73 -6.47 3.52
N PRO A 22 -12.95 -6.80 3.99
CA PRO A 22 -13.14 -7.83 4.98
C PRO A 22 -12.85 -9.22 4.37
N ASP A 23 -12.39 -10.13 5.20
CA ASP A 23 -12.13 -11.53 4.89
C ASP A 23 -12.56 -12.40 6.08
N GLU A 24 -12.79 -13.69 5.86
CA GLU A 24 -13.28 -14.64 6.87
C GLU A 24 -12.15 -15.53 7.38
N ASP A 25 -12.01 -15.62 8.71
CA ASP A 25 -11.09 -16.57 9.31
C ASP A 25 -11.66 -18.01 9.29
N ASN A 26 -10.84 -18.98 9.69
CA ASN A 26 -11.23 -20.40 9.69
C ASN A 26 -12.32 -20.75 10.72
N ASP A 27 -12.54 -19.89 11.72
CA ASP A 27 -13.52 -20.05 12.79
C ASP A 27 -14.82 -19.26 12.51
N GLY A 28 -14.92 -18.60 11.34
CA GLY A 28 -16.07 -17.80 10.92
C GLY A 28 -16.09 -16.37 11.49
N GLY A 29 -14.97 -15.91 12.06
CA GLY A 29 -14.73 -14.51 12.39
C GLY A 29 -14.41 -13.67 11.16
N THR A 30 -14.54 -12.35 11.29
CA THR A 30 -14.18 -11.39 10.23
C THR A 30 -12.92 -10.65 10.63
N TYR A 31 -11.96 -10.62 9.71
CA TYR A 31 -10.78 -9.76 9.79
C TYR A 31 -10.71 -8.89 8.54
N TYR A 32 -9.78 -7.94 8.50
CA TYR A 32 -9.62 -7.02 7.39
C TYR A 32 -8.24 -7.20 6.78
N VAL A 33 -8.18 -7.10 5.45
CA VAL A 33 -6.94 -7.13 4.69
C VAL A 33 -6.80 -5.84 3.91
N ALA A 34 -5.71 -5.12 4.15
CA ALA A 34 -5.34 -3.90 3.46
C ALA A 34 -4.16 -4.16 2.50
N ARG A 35 -4.20 -3.59 1.29
CA ARG A 35 -3.18 -3.78 0.25
C ARG A 35 -2.83 -2.45 -0.41
N ALA A 36 -1.55 -2.21 -0.63
CA ALA A 36 -1.08 -1.13 -1.51
C ALA A 36 -0.98 -1.66 -2.94
N LEU A 37 -1.85 -1.21 -3.84
CA LEU A 37 -2.00 -1.82 -5.18
C LEU A 37 -0.71 -1.78 -6.00
N GLU A 38 0.03 -0.67 -5.94
CA GLU A 38 1.26 -0.50 -6.71
C GLU A 38 2.45 -1.24 -6.08
N LEU A 39 2.37 -1.60 -4.80
CA LEU A 39 3.40 -2.31 -4.07
C LEU A 39 3.00 -3.79 -3.95
N THR A 40 3.12 -4.53 -5.04
CA THR A 40 2.69 -5.93 -5.10
C THR A 40 3.32 -6.75 -3.98
N GLY A 41 2.47 -7.44 -3.20
CA GLY A 41 2.88 -8.24 -2.04
C GLY A 41 2.98 -7.46 -0.72
N CYS A 42 2.79 -6.13 -0.73
CA CYS A 42 2.66 -5.34 0.48
C CYS A 42 1.21 -5.40 0.99
N ILE A 43 1.01 -6.21 2.02
CA ILE A 43 -0.30 -6.53 2.61
C ILE A 43 -0.22 -6.26 4.10
N GLY A 44 -1.28 -5.72 4.69
CA GLY A 44 -1.48 -5.67 6.14
C GLY A 44 -2.82 -6.29 6.49
N ASP A 45 -2.95 -6.78 7.71
CA ASP A 45 -4.14 -7.43 8.23
C ASP A 45 -4.39 -6.99 9.68
N GLY A 46 -5.64 -7.13 10.13
CA GLY A 46 -6.05 -6.81 11.49
C GLY A 46 -7.53 -7.14 11.75
N ASP A 47 -7.93 -7.17 13.01
CA ASP A 47 -9.33 -7.47 13.40
C ASP A 47 -10.26 -6.30 13.05
N THR A 48 -9.70 -5.11 12.88
CA THR A 48 -10.38 -3.89 12.44
C THR A 48 -9.78 -3.30 11.17
N PRO A 49 -10.53 -2.47 10.42
CA PRO A 49 -10.00 -1.75 9.28
C PRO A 49 -8.76 -0.90 9.63
N GLU A 50 -8.79 -0.26 10.79
CA GLU A 50 -7.72 0.58 11.30
C GLU A 50 -6.44 -0.22 11.57
N GLU A 51 -6.56 -1.38 12.23
CA GLU A 51 -5.41 -2.26 12.50
C GLU A 51 -4.79 -2.77 11.19
N ALA A 52 -5.59 -3.14 10.20
CA ALA A 52 -5.08 -3.55 8.90
C ALA A 52 -4.30 -2.43 8.20
N LEU A 53 -4.74 -1.17 8.33
CA LEU A 53 -4.03 -0.01 7.81
C LEU A 53 -2.72 0.28 8.55
N GLU A 54 -2.71 0.15 9.88
CA GLU A 54 -1.50 0.29 10.70
C GLU A 54 -0.47 -0.79 10.34
N SER A 55 -0.92 -2.05 10.24
CA SER A 55 -0.13 -3.19 9.78
C SER A 55 0.44 -2.95 8.38
N LEU A 56 -0.40 -2.48 7.44
CA LEU A 56 0.04 -2.14 6.08
C LEU A 56 1.10 -1.03 6.09
N ALA A 57 0.99 -0.02 6.95
CA ALA A 57 1.98 1.06 7.02
C ALA A 57 3.36 0.55 7.48
N ILE A 58 3.39 -0.40 8.42
CA ILE A 58 4.62 -1.07 8.87
C ILE A 58 5.21 -1.90 7.73
N HIS A 59 4.41 -2.77 7.10
CA HIS A 59 4.86 -3.61 6.01
C HIS A 59 5.30 -2.80 4.78
N LYS A 60 4.64 -1.68 4.47
CA LYS A 60 5.03 -0.74 3.42
C LYS A 60 6.45 -0.22 3.63
N ARG A 61 6.79 0.18 4.86
CA ARG A 61 8.13 0.64 5.20
C ARG A 61 9.16 -0.46 4.95
N MET A 62 8.93 -1.65 5.48
CA MET A 62 9.84 -2.79 5.35
C MET A 62 10.04 -3.20 3.89
N TRP A 63 8.95 -3.21 3.11
CA TRP A 63 8.98 -3.51 1.68
C TRP A 63 9.84 -2.48 0.92
N ILE A 64 9.64 -1.18 1.16
CA ILE A 64 10.42 -0.11 0.51
C ILE A 64 11.90 -0.20 0.91
N GLU A 65 12.19 -0.41 2.19
CA GLU A 65 13.56 -0.58 2.70
C GLU A 65 14.27 -1.75 2.01
N SER A 66 13.60 -2.89 1.86
CA SER A 66 14.13 -4.06 1.13
C SER A 66 14.43 -3.74 -0.33
N GLN A 67 13.48 -3.15 -1.05
CA GLN A 67 13.66 -2.82 -2.47
C GLN A 67 14.80 -1.81 -2.69
N LEU A 68 14.95 -0.83 -1.79
CA LEU A 68 16.06 0.12 -1.83
C LEU A 68 17.41 -0.57 -1.57
N ALA A 69 17.47 -1.51 -0.63
CA ALA A 69 18.68 -2.27 -0.32
C ALA A 69 19.11 -3.16 -1.50
N ASP A 70 18.14 -3.75 -2.21
CA ASP A 70 18.37 -4.58 -3.38
C ASP A 70 18.65 -3.78 -4.67
N GLY A 71 18.57 -2.44 -4.61
CA GLY A 71 18.67 -1.57 -5.79
C GLY A 71 17.55 -1.79 -6.80
N ALA A 72 16.42 -2.35 -6.36
CA ALA A 72 15.26 -2.63 -7.17
C ALA A 72 14.45 -1.37 -7.46
N SER A 73 13.74 -1.36 -8.59
CA SER A 73 12.82 -0.27 -8.91
C SER A 73 11.57 -0.36 -8.03
N ILE A 74 11.15 0.77 -7.48
CA ILE A 74 9.93 0.90 -6.69
C ILE A 74 8.89 1.62 -7.56
N PRO A 75 7.73 1.00 -7.82
CA PRO A 75 6.64 1.65 -8.53
C PRO A 75 6.14 2.89 -7.78
N GLU A 76 5.80 3.95 -8.50
CA GLU A 76 5.09 5.10 -7.93
C GLU A 76 3.56 4.91 -8.06
N PRO A 77 2.74 5.62 -7.25
CA PRO A 77 1.29 5.51 -7.34
C PRO A 77 0.77 5.81 -8.73
N GLN A 78 -0.30 5.12 -9.12
CA GLN A 78 -1.03 5.49 -10.31
C GLN A 78 -1.78 6.82 -10.08
N GLN A 79 -2.03 7.56 -11.16
CA GLN A 79 -2.69 8.86 -11.11
C GLN A 79 -3.97 8.81 -10.26
N LYS A 80 -4.16 9.80 -9.39
CA LYS A 80 -5.38 9.91 -8.56
C LYS A 80 -6.62 9.72 -9.43
N PHE A 81 -7.53 8.84 -9.00
CA PHE A 81 -8.85 8.73 -9.60
C PHE A 81 -9.58 10.08 -9.44
N ASN A 82 -9.47 10.95 -10.46
CA ASN A 82 -10.21 12.21 -10.53
C ASN A 82 -11.39 12.12 -11.50
N ASP A 83 -11.71 10.92 -11.97
CA ASP A 83 -12.76 10.66 -12.96
C ASP A 83 -14.10 10.36 -12.26
N TYR A 84 -14.69 11.38 -11.63
CA TYR A 84 -16.12 11.36 -11.23
C TYR A 84 -17.06 11.09 -12.43
N THR A 85 -16.57 11.22 -13.65
CA THR A 85 -17.27 10.97 -14.91
C THR A 85 -17.46 9.50 -15.27
N LYS A 86 -16.80 8.56 -14.57
CA LYS A 86 -16.91 7.10 -14.86
C LYS A 86 -17.86 6.34 -13.93
N LEU A 87 -18.48 6.99 -12.95
CA LEU A 87 -19.42 6.37 -12.00
C LEU A 87 -20.88 6.38 -12.47
N ILE A 88 -21.15 6.77 -13.71
CA ILE A 88 -22.50 6.91 -14.29
C ILE A 88 -22.67 6.12 -15.61
N ALA A 89 -21.97 5.00 -15.77
CA ALA A 89 -22.18 4.08 -16.89
C ALA A 89 -23.03 2.87 -16.47
#